data_AF-A0A1W1Z3X3-F1
#
_entry.id   AF-A0A1W1Z3X3-F1
#
_cell.length_a   1.000
_cell.length_b   1.000
_cell.length_c   1.000
_cell.angle_alpha   90.00
_cell.angle_beta   90.00
_cell.angle_gamma   90.00
#
_symmetry.space_group_name_H-M   'P 1'
#
loop_
_entity.id
_entity.type
_entity.pdbx_description
1 polymer ?
#
loop_
_entity_poly.entity_id
_entity_poly.type
_entity_poly.pdbx_seq_one_letter_code
_entity_poly.pdbx_strand_id
1 'polypeptide(L)'
;MDRAVNVRPNQQMTAGDGQNIQEFLRAGIARLIQDAFGSTGYYSGFQISRRDVWEIQFTEGRLYVSGQAYSERSPAPINLYNQRPLEGQRKIATIVARGEPVDSDDQPRKFLKDVNTRETQVNTVSMLKTWTVFLEAIVGPPAAQPVAPAAPAGYVKIGEVELTSGGIPSTDGIRMSLETELPNVTDILMSVDVLEDWREQTEVSVGRLRTDLFALSRSLENYASLALLQEVLQRLSATEKTANDALALASDEPFLLDFIEEFASEEASDTGYAGYSARIKDGRLRFPRTEGNIQGGIQLANAIDPKVDKVGDVITPKSSARTVIDNSGSLGPSVRLQSYTIAEQPVSYTPPSSPSGYQAPVVNQPTKTVAQTQEPAKTWLPSTQSLSQVQASLGSGYTVTVKSPPNQFGVASYYVVKK
;
A
#
# COMPACT_ATOMS: atom_id res chain seq x y z
N MET A 1 13.80 39.13 -3.77
CA MET A 1 14.63 39.68 -2.67
C MET A 1 13.75 40.61 -1.85
N ASP A 2 13.69 40.47 -0.53
CA ASP A 2 12.74 41.23 0.34
C ASP A 2 13.34 42.54 0.88
N ARG A 3 14.66 42.60 1.10
CA ARG A 3 15.33 43.75 1.74
C ARG A 3 16.46 44.28 0.89
N ALA A 4 16.66 45.59 0.95
CA ALA A 4 17.77 46.30 0.32
C ALA A 4 18.36 47.31 1.31
N VAL A 5 19.69 47.46 1.27
CA VAL A 5 20.39 48.52 2.00
C VAL A 5 20.49 49.73 1.09
N ASN A 6 19.81 50.81 1.46
CA ASN A 6 19.83 52.05 0.69
C ASN A 6 21.06 52.88 1.07
N VAL A 7 21.99 53.05 0.13
CA VAL A 7 23.16 53.92 0.29
C VAL A 7 22.92 55.23 -0.47
N ARG A 8 23.10 56.37 0.21
CA ARG A 8 22.90 57.70 -0.38
C ARG A 8 24.22 58.38 -0.75
N PRO A 9 24.21 59.34 -1.70
CA PRO A 9 25.37 60.18 -1.96
C PRO A 9 25.81 60.93 -0.68
N ASN A 10 27.12 61.02 -0.43
CA ASN A 10 27.74 61.65 0.74
C ASN A 10 27.50 60.96 2.10
N GLN A 11 27.00 59.71 2.12
CA GLN A 11 26.88 58.92 3.34
C GLN A 11 28.18 58.14 3.63
N GLN A 12 28.62 58.13 4.89
CA GLN A 12 29.66 57.20 5.34
C GLN A 12 29.07 55.80 5.49
N MET A 13 29.55 54.85 4.69
CA MET A 13 29.17 53.44 4.83
C MET A 13 29.84 52.86 6.07
N THR A 14 29.04 52.29 6.97
CA THR A 14 29.56 51.59 8.15
C THR A 14 29.85 50.13 7.82
N ALA A 15 30.63 49.45 8.67
CA ALA A 15 30.85 48.01 8.53
C ALA A 15 29.54 47.20 8.59
N GLY A 16 28.56 47.69 9.37
CA GLY A 16 27.23 47.08 9.48
C GLY A 16 26.45 47.12 8.17
N ASP A 17 26.56 48.20 7.38
CA ASP A 17 25.88 48.29 6.08
C ASP A 17 26.39 47.22 5.11
N GLY A 18 27.72 46.99 5.08
CA GLY A 18 28.32 45.93 4.28
C GLY A 18 27.91 44.52 4.71
N GLN A 19 27.83 44.27 6.01
CA GLN A 19 27.36 42.98 6.57
C GLN A 19 25.88 42.75 6.24
N ASN A 20 25.04 43.77 6.39
CA ASN A 20 23.61 43.70 6.10
C ASN A 20 23.33 43.38 4.62
N ILE A 21 24.10 43.97 3.68
CA ILE A 21 23.98 43.65 2.24
C ILE A 21 24.20 42.16 2.00
N GLN A 22 25.25 41.59 2.60
CA GLN A 22 25.56 40.16 2.44
C GLN A 22 24.52 39.26 3.09
N GLU A 23 24.06 39.63 4.29
CA GLU A 23 23.06 38.86 5.03
C GLU A 23 21.70 38.86 4.33
N PHE A 24 21.26 40.00 3.81
CA PHE A 24 19.99 40.10 3.09
C PHE A 24 20.02 39.34 1.76
N LEU A 25 21.14 39.39 1.04
CA LEU A 25 21.33 38.58 -0.16
C LEU A 25 21.25 37.08 0.18
N ARG A 26 21.97 36.65 1.22
CA ARG A 26 21.99 35.26 1.67
C ARG A 26 20.60 34.79 2.13
N ALA A 27 19.92 35.59 2.96
CA ALA A 27 18.58 35.28 3.44
C ALA A 27 17.57 35.21 2.27
N GLY A 28 17.71 36.07 1.26
CA GLY A 28 16.90 36.04 0.05
C GLY A 28 17.08 34.73 -0.74
N ILE A 29 18.32 34.31 -0.96
CA ILE A 29 18.63 33.03 -1.62
C ILE A 29 18.14 31.86 -0.76
N ALA A 30 18.33 31.92 0.56
CA ALA A 30 17.93 30.84 1.45
C ALA A 30 16.42 30.62 1.46
N ARG A 31 15.63 31.71 1.45
CA ARG A 31 14.18 31.63 1.29
C ARG A 31 13.78 31.05 -0.07
N LEU A 32 14.44 31.45 -1.15
CA LEU A 32 14.17 30.86 -2.48
C LEU A 32 14.38 29.35 -2.49
N ILE A 33 15.47 28.87 -1.88
CA ILE A 33 15.76 27.43 -1.76
C ILE A 33 14.71 26.75 -0.88
N GLN A 34 14.33 27.37 0.24
CA GLN A 34 13.31 26.84 1.14
C GLN A 34 11.92 26.78 0.49
N ASP A 35 11.54 27.78 -0.31
CA ASP A 35 10.27 27.80 -1.03
C ASP A 35 10.26 26.78 -2.19
N ALA A 36 11.41 26.52 -2.82
CA ALA A 36 11.53 25.58 -3.93
C ALA A 36 11.55 24.11 -3.49
N PHE A 37 12.25 23.78 -2.40
CA PHE A 37 12.50 22.39 -1.98
C PHE A 37 11.94 22.04 -0.60
N GLY A 38 11.40 23.02 0.14
CA GLY A 38 10.91 22.83 1.49
C GLY A 38 12.01 22.90 2.56
N SER A 39 11.68 22.44 3.77
CA SER A 39 12.60 22.41 4.91
C SER A 39 13.40 21.11 5.03
N THR A 40 13.10 20.12 4.21
CA THR A 40 13.79 18.83 4.20
C THR A 40 15.20 19.01 3.66
N GLY A 41 16.16 18.25 4.20
CA GLY A 41 17.54 18.31 3.76
C GLY A 41 17.77 17.48 2.50
N TYR A 42 18.38 18.08 1.47
CA TYR A 42 18.69 17.44 0.19
C TYR A 42 20.17 17.56 -0.15
N TYR A 43 20.72 16.58 -0.86
CA TYR A 43 22.07 16.66 -1.42
C TYR A 43 22.03 16.68 -2.95
N SER A 44 23.07 17.24 -3.57
CA SER A 44 23.29 17.18 -5.02
C SER A 44 24.76 16.92 -5.29
N GLY A 45 25.07 15.93 -6.12
CA GLY A 45 26.44 15.43 -6.30
C GLY A 45 26.81 14.40 -5.22
N PHE A 46 28.04 14.47 -4.69
CA PHE A 46 28.57 13.51 -3.70
C PHE A 46 28.47 12.03 -4.10
N GLN A 47 28.82 11.71 -5.34
CA GLN A 47 28.87 10.32 -5.79
C GLN A 47 29.91 9.53 -4.97
N ILE A 48 29.46 8.43 -4.36
CA ILE A 48 30.31 7.56 -3.54
C ILE A 48 30.99 6.55 -4.46
N SER A 49 32.32 6.48 -4.40
CA SER A 49 33.07 5.45 -5.12
C SER A 49 34.13 4.81 -4.22
N ARG A 50 34.46 3.55 -4.52
CA ARG A 50 35.51 2.82 -3.82
C ARG A 50 36.88 3.29 -4.31
N ARG A 51 37.69 3.82 -3.40
CA ARG A 51 39.08 4.21 -3.67
C ARG A 51 40.06 3.07 -3.39
N ASP A 52 39.84 2.37 -2.28
CA ASP A 52 40.62 1.20 -1.86
C ASP A 52 39.69 0.18 -1.19
N VAL A 53 40.22 -0.97 -0.75
CA VAL A 53 39.47 -2.07 -0.12
C VAL A 53 38.63 -1.60 1.08
N TRP A 54 39.13 -0.60 1.82
CA TRP A 54 38.47 -0.05 3.01
C TRP A 54 38.28 1.47 2.95
N GLU A 55 38.53 2.10 1.80
CA GLU A 55 38.47 3.55 1.66
C GLU A 55 37.43 3.93 0.59
N ILE A 56 36.53 4.83 0.96
CA ILE A 56 35.57 5.45 0.05
C ILE A 56 35.99 6.89 -0.23
N GLN A 57 35.75 7.32 -1.46
CA GLN A 57 35.94 8.69 -1.91
C GLN A 57 34.62 9.25 -2.42
N PHE A 58 34.52 10.58 -2.40
CA PHE A 58 33.35 11.32 -2.82
C PHE A 58 33.73 12.30 -3.92
N THR A 59 32.84 12.51 -4.87
CA THR A 59 32.94 13.65 -5.78
C THR A 59 32.55 14.95 -5.05
N GLU A 60 32.90 16.09 -5.64
CA GLU A 60 32.35 17.37 -5.19
C GLU A 60 30.82 17.35 -5.16
N GLY A 61 30.25 18.17 -4.27
CA GLY A 61 28.82 18.19 -4.04
C GLY A 61 28.35 19.37 -3.22
N ARG A 62 27.02 19.45 -3.11
CA ARG A 62 26.32 20.48 -2.35
C ARG A 62 25.25 19.86 -1.47
N LEU A 63 25.04 20.48 -0.33
CA LEU A 63 24.04 20.11 0.66
C LEU A 63 23.12 21.30 0.88
N TYR A 64 21.82 21.07 0.82
CA TYR A 64 20.78 22.05 1.05
C TYR A 64 20.01 21.68 2.32
N VAL A 65 20.12 22.48 3.37
CA VAL A 65 19.44 22.23 4.65
C VAL A 65 18.84 23.54 5.15
N SER A 66 17.54 23.52 5.45
CA SER A 66 16.83 24.69 5.98
C SER A 66 17.02 25.96 5.13
N GLY A 67 17.03 25.80 3.81
CA GLY A 67 17.28 26.88 2.85
C GLY A 67 18.75 27.28 2.68
N GLN A 68 19.67 26.86 3.56
CA GLN A 68 21.09 27.16 3.37
C GLN A 68 21.76 26.15 2.45
N ALA A 69 22.63 26.65 1.57
CA ALA A 69 23.46 25.84 0.70
C ALA A 69 24.88 25.76 1.28
N TYR A 70 25.35 24.53 1.46
CA TYR A 70 26.71 24.20 1.84
C TYR A 70 27.37 23.48 0.66
N SER A 71 28.65 23.70 0.45
CA SER A 71 29.38 23.07 -0.65
C SER A 71 30.71 22.54 -0.17
N GLU A 72 31.09 21.38 -0.70
CA GLU A 72 32.43 20.83 -0.51
C GLU A 72 32.99 20.45 -1.88
N ARG A 73 34.15 21.00 -2.21
CA ARG A 73 34.81 20.83 -3.52
C ARG A 73 35.85 19.71 -3.50
N SER A 74 36.40 19.41 -2.33
CA SER A 74 37.38 18.34 -2.18
C SER A 74 37.07 17.55 -0.91
N PRO A 75 36.01 16.72 -0.93
CA PRO A 75 35.63 15.96 0.25
C PRO A 75 36.74 14.97 0.61
N ALA A 76 37.09 14.92 1.89
CA ALA A 76 38.10 13.98 2.36
C ALA A 76 37.58 12.53 2.23
N PRO A 77 38.44 11.59 1.81
CA PRO A 77 38.06 10.18 1.78
C PRO A 77 37.86 9.65 3.20
N ILE A 78 36.94 8.70 3.37
CA ILE A 78 36.64 8.08 4.65
C ILE A 78 37.22 6.67 4.68
N ASN A 79 38.01 6.39 5.71
CA ASN A 79 38.58 5.07 5.94
C ASN A 79 37.70 4.26 6.91
N LEU A 80 37.23 3.10 6.45
CA LEU A 80 36.35 2.18 7.16
C LEU A 80 37.07 0.94 7.70
N TYR A 81 38.41 0.90 7.66
CA TYR A 81 39.20 -0.25 8.11
C TYR A 81 38.93 -0.64 9.56
N ASN A 82 38.82 0.35 10.45
CA ASN A 82 38.53 0.14 11.87
C ASN A 82 37.10 -0.40 12.13
N GLN A 83 36.24 -0.36 11.11
CA GLN A 83 34.84 -0.75 11.19
C GLN A 83 34.59 -2.15 10.59
N ARG A 84 35.65 -2.87 10.21
CA ARG A 84 35.54 -4.20 9.59
C ARG A 84 34.68 -5.17 10.39
N PRO A 85 33.79 -5.93 9.74
CA PRO A 85 33.11 -7.05 10.38
C PRO A 85 34.05 -8.26 10.52
N LEU A 86 33.68 -9.18 11.41
CA LEU A 86 34.35 -10.48 11.53
C LEU A 86 33.98 -11.37 10.33
N GLU A 87 34.73 -12.45 10.13
CA GLU A 87 34.48 -13.42 9.06
C GLU A 87 33.05 -14.01 9.16
N GLY A 88 32.37 -14.09 8.01
CA GLY A 88 30.97 -14.53 7.94
C GLY A 88 29.92 -13.50 8.35
N GLN A 89 30.33 -12.28 8.75
CA GLN A 89 29.43 -11.18 9.10
C GLN A 89 29.52 -10.04 8.09
N ARG A 90 28.44 -9.26 7.99
CA ARG A 90 28.35 -8.05 7.17
C ARG A 90 27.92 -6.87 8.05
N LYS A 91 28.27 -5.66 7.64
CA LYS A 91 27.85 -4.40 8.26
C LYS A 91 27.42 -3.42 7.19
N ILE A 92 26.56 -2.48 7.54
CA ILE A 92 26.24 -1.34 6.66
C ILE A 92 26.73 -0.07 7.35
N ALA A 93 27.52 0.72 6.62
CA ALA A 93 27.89 2.07 6.96
C ALA A 93 26.98 3.03 6.22
N THR A 94 26.18 3.81 6.94
CA THR A 94 25.39 4.90 6.35
C THR A 94 26.24 6.15 6.31
N ILE A 95 26.41 6.71 5.11
CA ILE A 95 27.11 7.96 4.91
C ILE A 95 26.13 9.10 5.08
N VAL A 96 26.48 10.03 5.95
CA VAL A 96 25.68 11.19 6.27
C VAL A 96 26.48 12.47 6.04
N ALA A 97 25.77 13.54 5.69
CA ALA A 97 26.31 14.87 5.55
C ALA A 97 25.68 15.83 6.55
N ARG A 98 26.50 16.74 7.08
CA ARG A 98 26.05 17.93 7.82
C ARG A 98 26.73 19.18 7.29
N GLY A 99 26.02 20.29 7.32
CA GLY A 99 26.54 21.59 6.92
C GLY A 99 26.92 22.41 8.15
N GLU A 100 28.11 22.98 8.16
CA GLU A 100 28.54 23.90 9.22
C GLU A 100 29.33 25.07 8.61
N PRO A 101 29.06 26.32 9.05
CA PRO A 101 29.86 27.45 8.62
C PRO A 101 31.23 27.44 9.30
N VAL A 102 32.29 27.56 8.52
CA VAL A 102 33.67 27.59 8.97
C VAL A 102 34.27 28.96 8.63
N ASP A 103 34.82 29.63 9.63
CA ASP A 103 35.63 30.82 9.42
C ASP A 103 37.04 30.40 8.98
N SER A 104 37.55 31.04 7.94
CA SER A 104 38.75 30.68 7.19
C SER A 104 39.47 31.95 6.72
N ASP A 105 40.64 31.78 6.10
CA ASP A 105 41.49 32.90 5.64
C ASP A 105 41.91 33.84 6.79
N ASP A 106 42.71 33.28 7.72
CA ASP A 106 43.29 34.01 8.84
C ASP A 106 44.34 35.01 8.35
N GLN A 107 44.05 36.30 8.53
CA GLN A 107 44.92 37.37 8.09
C GLN A 107 45.25 38.33 9.23
N PRO A 108 46.51 38.80 9.33
CA PRO A 108 46.86 39.82 10.30
C PRO A 108 46.24 41.16 9.88
N ARG A 109 45.39 41.73 10.72
CA ARG A 109 44.75 43.03 10.50
C ARG A 109 45.12 44.00 11.61
N LYS A 110 45.35 45.27 11.22
CA LYS A 110 45.60 46.36 12.17
C LYS A 110 44.26 46.90 12.66
N PHE A 111 44.05 46.84 13.97
CA PHE A 111 42.94 47.46 14.66
C PHE A 111 43.43 48.69 15.40
N LEU A 112 42.63 49.75 15.39
CA LEU A 112 42.91 50.95 16.15
C LEU A 112 42.56 50.65 17.62
N LYS A 113 43.53 50.76 18.52
CA LYS A 113 43.37 50.53 19.95
C LYS A 113 42.89 51.78 20.68
N ASP A 114 43.39 52.94 20.25
CA ASP A 114 42.99 54.24 20.79
C ASP A 114 42.88 55.28 19.67
N VAL A 115 41.70 55.92 19.60
CA VAL A 115 41.32 56.88 18.57
C VAL A 115 42.10 58.20 18.69
N ASN A 116 42.52 58.58 19.90
CA ASN A 116 43.19 59.85 20.15
C ASN A 116 44.70 59.77 19.88
N THR A 117 45.35 58.66 20.24
CA THR A 117 46.79 58.44 20.05
C THR A 117 47.13 57.76 18.72
N ARG A 118 46.11 57.25 18.01
CA ARG A 118 46.25 56.43 16.79
C ARG A 118 47.13 55.19 16.98
N GLU A 119 47.21 54.69 18.21
CA GLU A 119 47.90 53.43 18.49
C GLU A 119 47.16 52.28 17.80
N THR A 120 47.89 51.46 17.04
CA THR A 120 47.32 50.30 16.34
C THR A 120 47.89 49.00 16.88
N GLN A 121 47.05 48.00 17.07
CA GLN A 121 47.44 46.63 17.40
C GLN A 121 47.16 45.71 16.21
N VAL A 122 48.08 44.77 15.94
CA VAL A 122 47.84 43.72 14.95
C VAL A 122 47.17 42.54 15.64
N ASN A 123 45.99 42.15 15.16
CA ASN A 123 45.33 40.92 15.57
C ASN A 123 45.11 40.05 14.33
N THR A 124 45.28 38.74 14.47
CA THR A 124 44.92 37.78 13.42
C THR A 124 43.41 37.55 13.47
N VAL A 125 42.72 37.75 12.35
CA VAL A 125 41.27 37.58 12.23
C VAL A 125 40.95 36.83 10.95
N SER A 126 40.02 35.89 11.03
CA SER A 126 39.49 35.15 9.88
C SER A 126 38.62 36.07 9.02
N MET A 127 38.98 36.20 7.74
CA MET A 127 38.34 37.15 6.83
C MET A 127 37.23 36.52 5.98
N LEU A 128 37.18 35.19 5.90
CA LEU A 128 36.27 34.47 5.02
C LEU A 128 35.41 33.48 5.79
N LYS A 129 34.10 33.61 5.67
CA LYS A 129 33.16 32.59 6.16
C LYS A 129 32.76 31.67 5.00
N THR A 130 33.01 30.38 5.15
CA THR A 130 32.71 29.35 4.15
C THR A 130 31.65 28.40 4.69
N TRP A 131 30.68 28.02 3.87
CA TRP A 131 29.64 27.05 4.23
C TRP A 131 30.04 25.68 3.72
N THR A 132 30.64 24.89 4.62
CA THR A 132 31.31 23.63 4.28
C THR A 132 30.45 22.43 4.66
N VAL A 133 30.60 21.32 3.92
CA VAL A 133 29.93 20.05 4.21
C VAL A 133 30.91 19.11 4.89
N PHE A 134 30.49 18.51 5.98
CA PHE A 134 31.20 17.43 6.66
C PHE A 134 30.52 16.10 6.38
N LEU A 135 31.30 15.14 5.90
CA LEU A 135 30.86 13.77 5.62
C LEU A 135 31.32 12.86 6.75
N GLU A 136 30.38 12.06 7.27
CA GLU A 136 30.63 11.14 8.36
C GLU A 136 30.01 9.78 8.03
N ALA A 137 30.63 8.69 8.51
CA ALA A 137 30.13 7.34 8.35
C ALA A 137 29.61 6.81 9.69
N ILE A 138 28.33 6.44 9.71
CA ILE A 138 27.67 5.83 10.88
C ILE A 138 27.52 4.34 10.60
N VAL A 139 28.13 3.51 11.44
CA VAL A 139 28.20 2.06 11.21
C VAL A 139 27.24 1.32 12.12
N GLY A 140 26.44 0.43 11.52
CA GLY A 140 25.51 -0.44 12.23
C GLY A 140 26.18 -1.67 12.88
N PRO A 141 25.44 -2.41 13.72
CA PRO A 141 25.94 -3.64 14.32
C PRO A 141 26.20 -4.72 13.24
N PRO A 142 27.17 -5.63 13.46
CA PRO A 142 27.42 -6.73 12.53
C PRO A 142 26.30 -7.78 12.59
N ALA A 143 25.85 -8.23 11.43
CA ALA A 143 24.87 -9.31 11.29
C ALA A 143 25.06 -10.07 9.97
N ALA A 144 24.47 -11.27 9.85
CA ALA A 144 24.43 -12.02 8.58
C ALA A 144 23.56 -11.30 7.54
N GLN A 145 22.46 -10.69 7.98
CA GLN A 145 21.64 -9.74 7.23
C GLN A 145 21.71 -8.38 7.94
N PRO A 146 22.65 -7.50 7.54
CA PRO A 146 22.83 -6.22 8.19
C PRO A 146 21.66 -5.28 7.86
N VAL A 147 21.29 -4.45 8.83
CA VAL A 147 20.32 -3.36 8.66
C VAL A 147 21.08 -2.04 8.67
N ALA A 148 20.73 -1.14 7.76
CA ALA A 148 21.33 0.18 7.68
C ALA A 148 20.95 1.01 8.92
N PRO A 149 21.91 1.65 9.62
CA PRO A 149 21.60 2.56 10.70
C PRO A 149 20.83 3.79 10.18
N ALA A 150 19.87 4.27 10.96
CA ALA A 150 19.14 5.49 10.61
C ALA A 150 20.05 6.73 10.71
N ALA A 151 19.84 7.70 9.83
CA ALA A 151 20.51 8.99 9.93
C ALA A 151 19.99 9.77 11.16
N PRO A 152 20.88 10.33 12.01
CA PRO A 152 20.47 11.16 13.14
C PRO A 152 19.75 12.43 12.67
N ALA A 153 18.95 13.04 13.55
CA ALA A 153 18.31 14.31 13.28
C ALA A 153 19.36 15.40 12.97
N GLY A 154 19.12 16.22 11.94
CA GLY A 154 20.04 17.26 11.49
C GLY A 154 21.10 16.80 10.48
N TYR A 155 21.18 15.49 10.20
CA TYR A 155 22.02 14.92 9.16
C TYR A 155 21.20 14.53 7.94
N VAL A 156 21.79 14.67 6.75
CA VAL A 156 21.20 14.21 5.49
C VAL A 156 21.92 12.95 5.04
N LYS A 157 21.17 11.89 4.79
CA LYS A 157 21.71 10.63 4.28
C LYS A 157 22.15 10.82 2.83
N ILE A 158 23.37 10.41 2.47
CA ILE A 158 23.83 10.40 1.08
C ILE A 158 23.73 8.98 0.48
N GLY A 159 24.07 7.97 1.27
CA GLY A 159 24.08 6.60 0.78
C GLY A 159 24.49 5.61 1.85
N GLU A 160 24.55 4.35 1.45
CA GLU A 160 24.87 3.20 2.26
C GLU A 160 26.00 2.43 1.60
N VAL A 161 26.94 1.95 2.42
CA VAL A 161 28.07 1.14 1.98
C VAL A 161 28.05 -0.16 2.78
N GLU A 162 27.91 -1.28 2.08
CA GLU A 162 28.05 -2.61 2.65
C GLU A 162 29.53 -2.93 2.88
N LEU A 163 29.82 -3.43 4.07
CA LEU A 163 31.14 -3.88 4.50
C LEU A 163 31.10 -5.38 4.73
N THR A 164 32.06 -6.07 4.13
CA THR A 164 32.32 -7.51 4.34
C THR A 164 33.69 -7.70 4.99
N SER A 165 34.04 -8.91 5.44
CA SER A 165 35.38 -9.18 5.99
C SER A 165 36.51 -8.96 4.97
N GLY A 166 36.21 -9.05 3.68
CA GLY A 166 37.13 -8.78 2.57
C GLY A 166 37.17 -7.31 2.12
N GLY A 167 36.42 -6.41 2.77
CA GLY A 167 36.32 -5.00 2.39
C GLY A 167 34.99 -4.63 1.74
N ILE A 168 35.02 -3.52 1.00
CA ILE A 168 33.86 -2.98 0.27
C ILE A 168 33.65 -3.79 -1.02
N PRO A 169 32.49 -4.45 -1.21
CA PRO A 169 32.14 -5.10 -2.47
C PRO A 169 32.15 -4.06 -3.60
N SER A 170 32.70 -4.41 -4.76
CA SER A 170 33.09 -3.46 -5.82
C SER A 170 32.13 -2.31 -6.07
N THR A 171 30.95 -2.56 -6.62
CA THR A 171 29.98 -1.48 -6.94
C THR A 171 28.61 -1.82 -6.39
N ASP A 172 28.29 -3.11 -6.30
CA ASP A 172 27.01 -3.61 -5.77
C ASP A 172 26.81 -3.33 -4.27
N GLY A 173 27.91 -3.11 -3.54
CA GLY A 173 27.91 -2.80 -2.12
C GLY A 173 27.63 -1.33 -1.81
N ILE A 174 27.61 -0.44 -2.81
CA ILE A 174 27.40 1.01 -2.62
C ILE A 174 26.02 1.37 -3.15
N ARG A 175 25.18 1.96 -2.30
CA ARG A 175 23.82 2.36 -2.64
C ARG A 175 23.60 3.83 -2.30
N MET A 176 23.33 4.65 -3.30
CA MET A 176 22.99 6.05 -3.10
C MET A 176 21.55 6.19 -2.56
N SER A 177 21.30 7.24 -1.79
CA SER A 177 20.01 7.53 -1.18
C SER A 177 19.18 8.44 -2.08
N LEU A 178 18.35 7.84 -2.94
CA LEU A 178 17.52 8.58 -3.90
C LEU A 178 16.42 9.45 -3.22
N GLU A 179 16.06 9.15 -1.98
CA GLU A 179 15.03 9.90 -1.23
C GLU A 179 15.49 11.31 -0.85
N THR A 180 16.79 11.46 -0.57
CA THR A 180 17.42 12.70 -0.12
C THR A 180 18.24 13.37 -1.22
N GLU A 181 18.29 12.76 -2.40
CA GLU A 181 18.90 13.36 -3.58
C GLU A 181 17.98 14.45 -4.13
N LEU A 182 18.55 15.60 -4.48
CA LEU A 182 17.81 16.69 -5.11
C LEU A 182 17.51 16.31 -6.57
N PRO A 183 16.25 16.04 -6.94
CA PRO A 183 15.92 15.68 -8.31
C PRO A 183 16.12 16.89 -9.23
N ASN A 184 16.56 16.63 -10.46
CA ASN A 184 16.55 17.66 -11.48
C ASN A 184 15.11 17.96 -11.89
N VAL A 185 14.77 19.24 -12.09
CA VAL A 185 13.45 19.67 -12.56
C VAL A 185 13.14 19.03 -13.92
N THR A 186 14.14 18.86 -14.79
CA THR A 186 13.95 18.18 -16.08
C THR A 186 13.52 16.72 -15.90
N ASP A 187 14.13 16.00 -14.96
CA ASP A 187 13.80 14.60 -14.70
C ASP A 187 12.40 14.45 -14.10
N ILE A 188 12.00 15.41 -13.26
CA ILE A 188 10.63 15.49 -12.75
C ILE A 188 9.65 15.72 -13.89
N LEU A 189 9.92 16.65 -14.80
CA LEU A 189 9.05 16.91 -15.95
C LEU A 189 8.91 15.67 -16.85
N MET A 190 10.03 15.00 -17.16
CA MET A 190 9.99 13.75 -17.92
C MET A 190 9.17 12.66 -17.20
N SER A 191 9.29 12.56 -15.88
CA SER A 191 8.51 11.61 -15.09
C SER A 191 7.02 11.94 -15.10
N VAL A 192 6.67 13.23 -15.06
CA VAL A 192 5.28 13.69 -15.18
C VAL A 192 4.73 13.36 -16.57
N ASP A 193 5.47 13.61 -17.64
CA ASP A 193 5.05 13.28 -19.01
C ASP A 193 4.76 11.78 -19.15
N VAL A 194 5.64 10.91 -18.63
CA VAL A 194 5.43 9.45 -18.62
C VAL A 194 4.17 9.06 -17.84
N LEU A 195 3.89 9.73 -16.72
CA LEU A 195 2.67 9.48 -15.94
C LEU A 195 1.41 9.96 -16.67
N GLU A 196 1.49 11.07 -17.42
CA GLU A 196 0.38 11.55 -18.25
C GLU A 196 0.09 10.61 -19.41
N ASP A 197 1.13 10.12 -20.10
CA ASP A 197 1.00 9.10 -21.16
C ASP A 197 0.38 7.81 -20.63
N TRP A 198 0.85 7.34 -19.47
CA TRP A 198 0.28 6.15 -18.83
C TRP A 198 -1.20 6.35 -18.45
N ARG A 199 -1.55 7.54 -17.96
CA ARG A 199 -2.94 7.90 -17.65
C ARG A 199 -3.80 7.84 -18.92
N GLU A 200 -3.34 8.41 -20.03
CA GLU A 200 -4.08 8.41 -21.29
C GLU A 200 -4.31 6.98 -21.82
N GLN A 201 -3.27 6.13 -21.81
CA GLN A 201 -3.38 4.73 -22.23
C GLN A 201 -4.33 3.93 -21.34
N THR A 202 -4.28 4.18 -20.03
CA THR A 202 -5.16 3.53 -19.06
C THR A 202 -6.61 3.96 -19.24
N GLU A 203 -6.86 5.25 -19.49
CA GLU A 203 -8.21 5.77 -19.73
C GLU A 203 -8.86 5.14 -20.97
N VAL A 204 -8.10 5.00 -22.06
CA VAL A 204 -8.56 4.32 -23.28
C VAL A 204 -8.87 2.84 -23.00
N SER A 205 -8.00 2.15 -22.26
CA SER A 205 -8.17 0.72 -21.94
C SER A 205 -9.40 0.48 -21.06
N VAL A 206 -9.58 1.32 -20.03
CA VAL A 206 -10.78 1.28 -19.16
C VAL A 206 -12.04 1.60 -19.97
N GLY A 207 -11.97 2.57 -20.89
CA GLY A 207 -13.07 2.88 -21.82
C GLY A 207 -13.47 1.68 -22.70
N ARG A 208 -12.48 0.93 -23.21
CA ARG A 208 -12.70 -0.31 -23.98
C ARG A 208 -13.33 -1.39 -23.12
N LEU A 209 -12.76 -1.68 -21.95
CA LEU A 209 -13.32 -2.67 -21.01
C LEU A 209 -14.77 -2.36 -20.64
N ARG A 210 -15.09 -1.09 -20.44
CA ARG A 210 -16.48 -0.65 -20.19
C ARG A 210 -17.38 -0.93 -21.39
N THR A 211 -16.90 -0.67 -22.61
CA THR A 211 -17.64 -0.94 -23.84
C THR A 211 -17.84 -2.45 -24.04
N ASP A 212 -16.80 -3.26 -23.82
CA ASP A 212 -16.85 -4.72 -23.92
C ASP A 212 -17.77 -5.32 -22.86
N LEU A 213 -17.77 -4.79 -21.64
CA LEU A 213 -18.69 -5.21 -20.58
C LEU A 213 -20.14 -4.93 -20.98
N PHE A 214 -20.42 -3.77 -21.60
CA PHE A 214 -21.75 -3.48 -22.12
C PHE A 214 -22.13 -4.39 -23.30
N ALA A 215 -21.19 -4.71 -24.19
CA ALA A 215 -21.42 -5.65 -25.28
C ALA A 215 -21.69 -7.07 -24.76
N LEU A 216 -20.95 -7.51 -23.75
CA LEU A 216 -21.14 -8.80 -23.07
C LEU A 216 -22.49 -8.83 -22.37
N SER A 217 -22.85 -7.77 -21.64
CA SER A 217 -24.17 -7.65 -20.98
C SER A 217 -25.30 -7.80 -22.00
N ARG A 218 -25.22 -7.10 -23.14
CA ARG A 218 -26.22 -7.22 -24.22
C ARG A 218 -26.24 -8.61 -24.86
N SER A 219 -25.07 -9.24 -25.00
CA SER A 219 -24.97 -10.60 -25.50
C SER A 219 -25.65 -11.59 -24.55
N LEU A 220 -25.40 -11.47 -23.24
CA LEU A 220 -26.04 -12.26 -22.18
C LEU A 220 -27.55 -12.06 -22.12
N GLU A 221 -28.06 -10.85 -22.37
CA GLU A 221 -29.49 -10.58 -22.49
C GLU A 221 -30.15 -11.32 -23.69
N ASN A 222 -29.40 -11.55 -24.76
CA ASN A 222 -29.89 -12.27 -25.95
C ASN A 222 -29.79 -13.79 -25.84
N TYR A 223 -29.07 -14.33 -24.86
CA TYR A 223 -29.07 -15.77 -24.60
C TYR A 223 -30.32 -16.18 -23.82
N ALA A 224 -30.84 -17.38 -24.10
CA ALA A 224 -31.97 -17.94 -23.37
C ALA A 224 -31.64 -17.99 -21.87
N SER A 225 -32.53 -17.45 -21.04
CA SER A 225 -32.40 -17.53 -19.59
C SER A 225 -32.30 -19.01 -19.18
N LEU A 226 -31.53 -19.30 -18.14
CA LEU A 226 -31.41 -20.67 -17.62
C LEU A 226 -32.80 -21.28 -17.32
N ALA A 227 -33.75 -20.44 -16.90
CA ALA A 227 -35.14 -20.81 -16.68
C ALA A 227 -35.83 -21.29 -17.98
N LEU A 228 -35.65 -20.58 -19.10
CA LEU A 228 -36.24 -20.98 -20.38
C LEU A 228 -35.59 -22.26 -20.91
N LEU A 229 -34.27 -22.44 -20.72
CA LEU A 229 -33.58 -23.67 -21.09
C LEU A 229 -34.06 -24.85 -20.24
N GLN A 230 -34.23 -24.67 -18.93
CA GLN A 230 -34.82 -25.66 -18.03
C GLN A 230 -36.26 -26.00 -18.41
N GLU A 231 -37.05 -25.00 -18.79
CA GLU A 231 -38.43 -25.21 -19.26
C GLU A 231 -38.46 -26.01 -20.57
N VAL A 232 -37.57 -25.70 -21.52
CA VAL A 232 -37.45 -26.46 -22.78
C VAL A 232 -37.03 -27.90 -22.50
N LEU A 233 -36.07 -28.12 -21.60
CA LEU A 233 -35.65 -29.48 -21.21
C LEU A 233 -36.76 -30.25 -20.50
N GLN A 234 -37.52 -29.61 -19.59
CA GLN A 234 -38.66 -30.24 -18.92
C GLN A 234 -39.79 -30.57 -19.90
N ARG A 235 -40.05 -29.69 -20.87
CA ARG A 235 -41.05 -29.96 -21.92
C ARG A 235 -40.58 -31.08 -22.85
N LEU A 236 -39.29 -31.15 -23.18
CA LEU A 236 -38.72 -32.20 -23.99
C LEU A 236 -38.82 -33.56 -23.28
N SER A 237 -38.40 -33.65 -22.01
CA SER A 237 -38.49 -34.89 -21.24
C SER A 237 -39.94 -35.36 -21.04
N ALA A 238 -40.88 -34.43 -20.80
CA ALA A 238 -42.29 -34.76 -20.76
C ALA A 238 -42.82 -35.30 -22.11
N THR A 239 -42.37 -34.71 -23.23
CA THR A 239 -42.78 -35.16 -24.57
C THR A 239 -42.21 -36.53 -24.89
N GLU A 240 -40.93 -36.76 -24.59
CA GLU A 240 -40.26 -38.06 -24.74
C GLU A 240 -40.96 -39.13 -23.92
N LYS A 241 -41.34 -38.83 -22.67
CA LYS A 241 -42.14 -39.74 -21.84
C LYS A 241 -43.47 -40.10 -22.52
N THR A 242 -44.25 -39.12 -22.96
CA THR A 242 -45.54 -39.39 -23.62
C THR A 242 -45.41 -40.17 -24.92
N ALA A 243 -44.34 -39.93 -25.68
CA ALA A 243 -44.06 -40.67 -26.91
C ALA A 243 -43.69 -42.13 -26.61
N ASN A 244 -42.89 -42.36 -25.57
CA ASN A 244 -42.55 -43.71 -25.11
C ASN A 244 -43.77 -44.44 -24.54
N ASP A 245 -44.62 -43.78 -23.75
CA ASP A 245 -45.87 -44.35 -23.23
C ASP A 245 -46.81 -44.78 -24.39
N ALA A 246 -46.93 -43.95 -25.43
CA ALA A 246 -47.72 -44.27 -26.61
C ALA A 246 -47.12 -45.43 -27.43
N LEU A 247 -45.78 -45.48 -27.54
CA LEU A 247 -45.08 -46.59 -28.18
C LEU A 247 -45.28 -47.90 -27.40
N ALA A 248 -45.24 -47.85 -26.07
CA ALA A 248 -45.48 -49.00 -25.20
C ALA A 248 -46.90 -49.55 -25.35
N LEU A 249 -47.90 -48.67 -25.51
CA LEU A 249 -49.28 -49.09 -25.74
C LEU A 249 -49.49 -49.73 -27.12
N ALA A 250 -48.65 -49.38 -28.10
CA ALA A 250 -48.73 -49.88 -29.47
C ALA A 250 -47.92 -51.15 -29.72
N SER A 251 -46.95 -51.47 -28.85
CA SER A 251 -46.13 -52.68 -28.93
C SER A 251 -46.68 -53.80 -28.06
N ASP A 252 -46.89 -54.99 -28.62
CA ASP A 252 -47.31 -56.22 -27.90
C ASP A 252 -46.23 -56.80 -26.95
N GLU A 253 -45.08 -56.13 -26.81
CA GLU A 253 -43.91 -56.56 -26.04
C GLU A 253 -43.56 -55.51 -24.96
N PRO A 254 -44.23 -55.52 -23.79
CA PRO A 254 -44.07 -54.49 -22.76
C PRO A 254 -42.68 -54.51 -22.07
N PHE A 255 -41.88 -55.55 -22.28
CA PHE A 255 -40.61 -55.74 -21.57
C PHE A 255 -39.45 -54.88 -22.10
N LEU A 256 -39.48 -54.42 -23.36
CA LEU A 256 -38.36 -53.66 -23.95
C LEU A 256 -38.44 -52.14 -23.72
N LEU A 257 -39.58 -51.60 -23.28
CA LEU A 257 -39.75 -50.16 -23.00
C LEU A 257 -39.47 -49.77 -21.54
N ASP A 258 -39.44 -50.75 -20.63
CA ASP A 258 -39.13 -50.55 -19.21
C ASP A 258 -37.65 -50.18 -18.95
N PHE A 259 -36.79 -50.30 -19.97
CA PHE A 259 -35.36 -49.99 -19.87
C PHE A 259 -34.98 -48.52 -20.18
N ILE A 260 -35.96 -47.65 -20.40
CA ILE A 260 -35.75 -46.19 -20.55
C ILE A 260 -36.36 -45.44 -19.37
N GLU A 261 -36.22 -45.96 -18.15
CA GLU A 261 -36.56 -45.19 -16.95
C GLU A 261 -35.43 -44.20 -16.60
N GLU A 262 -35.76 -42.91 -16.49
CA GLU A 262 -34.82 -41.80 -16.21
C GLU A 262 -34.33 -41.77 -14.74
N PHE A 263 -34.53 -42.84 -13.96
CA PHE A 263 -34.32 -42.85 -12.51
C PHE A 263 -35.04 -41.65 -11.85
N ALA A 264 -36.28 -41.38 -12.27
CA ALA A 264 -37.07 -40.26 -11.77
C ALA A 264 -37.70 -40.52 -10.40
N SER A 265 -37.99 -41.79 -10.08
CA SER A 265 -38.60 -42.21 -8.81
C SER A 265 -38.10 -43.60 -8.39
N GLU A 266 -38.31 -43.97 -7.11
CA GLU A 266 -37.99 -45.30 -6.58
C GLU A 266 -39.16 -46.29 -6.70
N GLU A 267 -40.26 -45.93 -7.37
CA GLU A 267 -41.50 -46.73 -7.39
C GLU A 267 -41.33 -48.11 -8.04
N ALA A 268 -40.46 -48.23 -9.05
CA ALA A 268 -40.12 -49.49 -9.70
C ALA A 268 -38.97 -50.25 -9.02
N SER A 269 -38.35 -49.68 -7.98
CA SER A 269 -37.22 -50.29 -7.26
C SER A 269 -37.68 -51.06 -6.01
N ASP A 270 -37.24 -52.31 -5.85
CA ASP A 270 -37.41 -53.05 -4.59
C ASP A 270 -36.40 -52.56 -3.53
N THR A 271 -36.77 -51.50 -2.82
CA THR A 271 -35.97 -50.92 -1.73
C THR A 271 -35.84 -51.84 -0.52
N GLY A 272 -36.63 -52.92 -0.44
CA GLY A 272 -36.60 -53.89 0.65
C GLY A 272 -35.61 -55.03 0.46
N TYR A 273 -35.07 -55.20 -0.75
CA TYR A 273 -34.11 -56.26 -1.05
C TYR A 273 -32.78 -56.04 -0.32
N ALA A 274 -32.26 -57.08 0.35
CA ALA A 274 -31.05 -57.00 1.17
C ALA A 274 -29.77 -56.60 0.41
N GLY A 275 -29.77 -56.70 -0.93
CA GLY A 275 -28.68 -56.22 -1.80
C GLY A 275 -28.94 -54.86 -2.45
N TYR A 276 -30.08 -54.21 -2.20
CA TYR A 276 -30.41 -52.91 -2.79
C TYR A 276 -29.48 -51.84 -2.23
N SER A 277 -28.52 -51.43 -3.07
CA SER A 277 -27.42 -50.52 -2.72
C SER A 277 -27.47 -49.26 -3.58
N ALA A 278 -28.64 -48.84 -4.03
CA ALA A 278 -28.84 -47.65 -4.86
C ALA A 278 -29.81 -46.69 -4.17
N ARG A 279 -29.73 -45.41 -4.49
CA ARG A 279 -30.71 -44.41 -4.04
C ARG A 279 -31.02 -43.46 -5.18
N ILE A 280 -32.28 -43.12 -5.38
CA ILE A 280 -32.70 -42.16 -6.40
C ILE A 280 -33.06 -40.83 -5.73
N LYS A 281 -32.38 -39.74 -6.14
CA LYS A 281 -32.69 -38.40 -5.63
C LYS A 281 -32.37 -37.32 -6.66
N ASP A 282 -33.33 -36.42 -6.86
CA ASP A 282 -33.32 -35.35 -7.87
C ASP A 282 -33.24 -35.91 -9.31
N GLY A 283 -33.98 -36.99 -9.57
CA GLY A 283 -34.05 -37.65 -10.89
C GLY A 283 -32.76 -38.33 -11.33
N ARG A 284 -31.94 -38.83 -10.38
CA ARG A 284 -30.64 -39.45 -10.66
C ARG A 284 -30.33 -40.58 -9.69
N LEU A 285 -29.70 -41.64 -10.21
CA LEU A 285 -29.13 -42.74 -9.44
C LEU A 285 -27.90 -42.26 -8.64
N ARG A 286 -27.85 -42.58 -7.35
CA ARG A 286 -26.75 -42.26 -6.44
C ARG A 286 -26.33 -43.49 -5.65
N PHE A 287 -25.07 -43.49 -5.21
CA PHE A 287 -24.55 -44.46 -4.24
C PHE A 287 -25.30 -44.36 -2.91
N PRO A 288 -25.45 -45.47 -2.18
CA PRO A 288 -26.13 -45.48 -0.91
C PRO A 288 -25.26 -44.73 0.09
N ARG A 289 -25.86 -43.90 0.93
CA ARG A 289 -25.11 -43.25 2.01
C ARG A 289 -24.80 -44.36 3.02
N THR A 290 -23.52 -44.64 3.27
CA THR A 290 -23.13 -45.44 4.42
C THR A 290 -23.60 -44.70 5.67
N GLU A 291 -24.69 -45.17 6.29
CA GLU A 291 -25.05 -44.80 7.66
C GLU A 291 -24.07 -45.51 8.61
N GLY A 292 -22.80 -45.14 8.50
CA GLY A 292 -21.79 -45.53 9.45
C GLY A 292 -22.09 -44.79 10.74
N ASN A 293 -22.60 -45.51 11.75
CA ASN A 293 -22.48 -45.07 13.13
C ASN A 293 -21.01 -44.76 13.38
N ILE A 294 -20.68 -43.47 13.52
CA ILE A 294 -19.32 -43.03 13.85
C ILE A 294 -19.07 -43.47 15.30
N GLN A 295 -18.54 -44.68 15.47
CA GLN A 295 -17.97 -45.12 16.73
C GLN A 295 -16.55 -44.55 16.85
N GLY A 296 -16.48 -43.38 17.46
CA GLY A 296 -15.24 -42.66 17.72
C GLY A 296 -15.55 -41.39 18.50
N GLY A 297 -15.92 -41.53 19.77
CA GLY A 297 -16.23 -40.40 20.65
C GLY A 297 -14.99 -39.57 20.94
N ILE A 298 -14.87 -38.42 20.27
CA ILE A 298 -13.91 -37.36 20.61
C ILE A 298 -14.63 -36.44 21.60
N GLN A 299 -14.10 -36.27 22.81
CA GLN A 299 -14.66 -35.31 23.78
C GLN A 299 -14.41 -33.88 23.30
N LEU A 300 -15.49 -33.15 23.04
CA LEU A 300 -15.49 -31.75 22.63
C LEU A 300 -15.74 -30.90 23.87
N ALA A 301 -14.71 -30.19 24.34
CA ALA A 301 -14.73 -29.49 25.63
C ALA A 301 -15.44 -28.11 25.62
N ASN A 302 -15.96 -27.63 24.48
CA ASN A 302 -16.53 -26.29 24.39
C ASN A 302 -17.78 -26.23 23.49
N ALA A 303 -18.93 -25.88 24.08
CA ALA A 303 -20.22 -25.74 23.39
C ALA A 303 -20.33 -24.48 22.50
N ILE A 304 -19.35 -23.56 22.58
CA ILE A 304 -19.34 -22.30 21.81
C ILE A 304 -18.41 -22.41 20.58
N ASP A 305 -17.67 -23.51 20.42
CA ASP A 305 -16.80 -23.69 19.25
C ASP A 305 -17.65 -23.84 17.97
N PRO A 306 -17.44 -23.01 16.93
CA PRO A 306 -18.18 -23.09 15.67
C PRO A 306 -18.02 -24.42 14.91
N LYS A 307 -17.09 -25.28 15.33
CA LYS A 307 -16.86 -26.65 14.81
C LYS A 307 -17.74 -27.71 15.46
N VAL A 308 -18.65 -27.32 16.34
CA VAL A 308 -19.49 -28.20 17.15
C VAL A 308 -20.97 -27.87 16.90
N ASP A 309 -21.82 -28.89 16.96
CA ASP A 309 -23.28 -28.75 16.86
C ASP A 309 -23.94 -29.36 18.10
N LYS A 310 -25.02 -28.74 18.59
CA LYS A 310 -25.74 -29.18 19.80
C LYS A 310 -27.07 -29.79 19.38
N VAL A 311 -27.18 -31.12 19.53
CA VAL A 311 -28.42 -31.85 19.23
C VAL A 311 -28.99 -32.38 20.54
N GLY A 312 -30.00 -31.70 21.07
CA GLY A 312 -30.53 -31.98 22.41
C GLY A 312 -29.51 -31.68 23.50
N ASP A 313 -29.31 -32.63 24.42
CA ASP A 313 -28.33 -32.54 25.52
C ASP A 313 -26.95 -33.11 25.17
N VAL A 314 -26.73 -33.52 23.92
CA VAL A 314 -25.45 -34.08 23.47
C VAL A 314 -24.75 -33.11 22.52
N ILE A 315 -23.45 -32.90 22.78
CA ILE A 315 -22.56 -32.11 21.96
C ILE A 315 -21.89 -33.04 20.94
N THR A 316 -22.04 -32.74 19.64
CA THR A 316 -21.46 -33.53 18.55
C THR A 316 -20.59 -32.68 17.64
N PRO A 317 -19.60 -33.26 16.92
CA PRO A 317 -18.85 -32.53 15.92
C PRO A 317 -19.79 -32.03 14.81
N LYS A 318 -19.60 -30.79 14.35
CA LYS A 318 -20.42 -30.21 13.28
C LYS A 318 -20.14 -30.94 11.96
N SER A 319 -21.04 -31.84 11.59
CA SER A 319 -20.98 -32.53 10.30
C SER A 319 -21.62 -31.65 9.21
N SER A 320 -20.93 -31.50 8.08
CA SER A 320 -21.55 -30.97 6.85
C SER A 320 -21.91 -32.15 5.96
N ALA A 321 -23.09 -32.12 5.34
CA ALA A 321 -23.57 -33.19 4.45
C ALA A 321 -22.84 -33.17 3.09
N ARG A 322 -21.51 -33.10 3.11
CA ARG A 322 -20.67 -33.18 1.92
C ARG A 322 -20.12 -34.59 1.79
N THR A 323 -20.60 -35.32 0.79
CA THR A 323 -20.00 -36.60 0.40
C THR A 323 -18.61 -36.32 -0.18
N VAL A 324 -17.57 -36.83 0.46
CA VAL A 324 -16.21 -36.88 -0.09
C VAL A 324 -15.98 -38.32 -0.55
N ILE A 325 -15.55 -38.51 -1.80
CA ILE A 325 -15.10 -39.81 -2.28
C ILE A 325 -13.72 -40.03 -1.65
N ASP A 326 -13.65 -40.86 -0.61
CA ASP A 326 -12.37 -41.31 -0.05
C ASP A 326 -12.04 -42.67 -0.68
N ASN A 327 -11.06 -42.68 -1.58
CA ASN A 327 -10.58 -43.89 -2.21
C ASN A 327 -9.50 -44.49 -1.29
N SER A 328 -9.87 -45.49 -0.48
CA SER A 328 -8.97 -46.19 0.43
C SER A 328 -8.01 -47.17 -0.28
N GLY A 329 -7.47 -46.76 -1.44
CA GLY A 329 -6.45 -47.44 -2.20
C GLY A 329 -5.15 -46.63 -2.19
N SER A 330 -4.31 -46.88 -1.18
CA SER A 330 -2.87 -46.52 -1.07
C SER A 330 -2.33 -45.39 -1.98
N LEU A 331 -2.32 -44.14 -1.48
CA LEU A 331 -1.29 -43.15 -1.83
C LEU A 331 -1.02 -42.18 -0.65
N GLY A 332 0.17 -42.28 -0.03
CA GLY A 332 0.83 -41.20 0.72
C GLY A 332 0.60 -41.13 2.24
N PRO A 333 1.64 -40.79 3.04
CA PRO A 333 1.54 -40.74 4.51
C PRO A 333 0.71 -39.53 4.95
N SER A 334 -0.46 -39.80 5.52
CA SER A 334 -1.29 -38.81 6.20
C SER A 334 -0.61 -38.33 7.49
N VAL A 335 -0.59 -37.00 7.65
CA VAL A 335 -0.08 -36.24 8.80
C VAL A 335 -0.62 -36.79 10.12
N ARG A 336 0.27 -37.24 11.01
CA ARG A 336 -0.07 -37.65 12.38
C ARG A 336 -0.35 -36.40 13.23
N LEU A 337 -1.57 -36.26 13.72
CA LEU A 337 -1.88 -35.36 14.84
C LEU A 337 -1.32 -35.97 16.14
N GLN A 338 -0.34 -35.28 16.73
CA GLN A 338 0.28 -35.60 18.01
C GLN A 338 -0.65 -35.25 19.19
N SER A 339 -0.79 -36.21 20.10
CA SER A 339 -1.08 -36.12 21.56
C SER A 339 -2.09 -35.10 22.09
N TYR A 340 -3.03 -35.57 22.92
CA TYR A 340 -3.73 -34.76 23.92
C TYR A 340 -3.51 -35.35 25.33
N THR A 341 -3.42 -34.45 26.31
CA THR A 341 -3.16 -34.73 27.73
C THR A 341 -4.47 -34.75 28.52
N ILE A 342 -4.60 -35.70 29.46
CA ILE A 342 -5.74 -35.81 30.37
C ILE A 342 -5.46 -34.95 31.61
N ALA A 343 -6.39 -34.07 31.99
CA ALA A 343 -6.39 -33.42 33.30
C ALA A 343 -7.79 -33.55 33.93
N GLU A 344 -7.86 -34.15 35.12
CA GLU A 344 -9.08 -34.26 35.92
C GLU A 344 -9.25 -33.01 36.79
N GLN A 345 -10.45 -32.40 36.76
CA GLN A 345 -10.87 -31.45 37.79
C GLN A 345 -12.31 -31.73 38.22
N PRO A 346 -12.59 -31.83 39.53
CA PRO A 346 -13.96 -31.98 40.02
C PRO A 346 -14.68 -30.63 40.01
N VAL A 347 -15.90 -30.60 39.48
CA VAL A 347 -16.79 -29.42 39.54
C VAL A 347 -17.96 -29.74 40.46
N SER A 348 -18.15 -28.93 41.50
CA SER A 348 -19.32 -28.97 42.39
C SER A 348 -20.46 -28.12 41.84
N TYR A 349 -21.68 -28.65 41.91
CA TYR A 349 -22.90 -28.01 41.40
C TYR A 349 -23.57 -27.16 42.50
N THR A 350 -23.94 -25.92 42.18
CA THR A 350 -24.92 -25.14 42.94
C THR A 350 -26.06 -24.72 42.01
N PRO A 351 -27.33 -25.02 42.33
CA PRO A 351 -28.46 -24.68 41.45
C PRO A 351 -28.81 -23.18 41.50
N PRO A 352 -29.42 -22.64 40.43
CA PRO A 352 -29.61 -21.20 40.24
C PRO A 352 -30.87 -20.66 40.94
N SER A 353 -30.80 -19.43 41.46
CA SER A 353 -31.98 -18.64 41.81
C SER A 353 -32.32 -17.64 40.70
N SER A 354 -33.62 -17.55 40.39
CA SER A 354 -34.20 -16.73 39.32
C SER A 354 -34.48 -15.28 39.76
N PRO A 355 -34.77 -14.37 38.80
CA PRO A 355 -34.29 -12.99 38.78
C PRO A 355 -35.30 -11.98 39.32
N SER A 356 -34.83 -10.89 39.91
CA SER A 356 -35.54 -9.59 39.83
C SER A 356 -34.69 -8.48 40.44
N GLY A 357 -34.57 -7.37 39.71
CA GLY A 357 -34.31 -6.06 40.31
C GLY A 357 -33.03 -5.37 39.85
N TYR A 358 -33.22 -4.30 39.05
CA TYR A 358 -32.47 -3.04 39.03
C TYR A 358 -30.93 -3.11 38.87
N GLN A 359 -30.23 -2.26 38.11
CA GLN A 359 -30.46 -1.06 37.33
C GLN A 359 -29.16 -0.96 36.49
N ALA A 360 -29.17 -0.46 35.26
CA ALA A 360 -27.93 -0.28 34.50
C ALA A 360 -27.26 1.06 34.87
N PRO A 361 -25.98 1.07 35.30
CA PRO A 361 -25.13 2.24 35.14
C PRO A 361 -24.03 1.95 34.11
N VAL A 362 -24.04 2.78 33.08
CA VAL A 362 -22.92 3.35 32.30
C VAL A 362 -21.63 2.53 32.25
N VAL A 363 -21.33 1.99 31.06
CA VAL A 363 -19.94 1.64 30.67
C VAL A 363 -19.57 2.49 29.46
N ASN A 364 -18.54 3.31 29.67
CA ASN A 364 -17.85 4.11 28.65
C ASN A 364 -17.40 3.23 27.48
N GLN A 365 -17.88 3.55 26.27
CA GLN A 365 -17.26 3.04 25.05
C GLN A 365 -16.03 3.89 24.72
N PRO A 366 -14.84 3.30 24.51
CA PRO A 366 -13.76 4.00 23.84
C PRO A 366 -14.10 4.16 22.36
N THR A 367 -14.35 5.42 21.97
CA THR A 367 -14.52 5.88 20.60
C THR A 367 -13.29 5.52 19.77
N LYS A 368 -13.44 4.65 18.75
CA LYS A 368 -12.52 4.64 17.60
C LYS A 368 -13.03 5.67 16.59
N THR A 369 -12.47 6.87 16.68
CA THR A 369 -12.58 7.91 15.65
C THR A 369 -11.84 7.44 14.40
N VAL A 370 -12.58 7.03 13.37
CA VAL A 370 -12.04 7.01 12.00
C VAL A 370 -12.25 8.42 11.46
N ALA A 371 -11.15 9.16 11.27
CA ALA A 371 -11.18 10.45 10.62
C ALA A 371 -11.64 10.28 9.17
N GLN A 372 -12.87 10.70 8.88
CA GLN A 372 -13.30 10.99 7.52
C GLN A 372 -12.69 12.34 7.13
N THR A 373 -11.71 12.32 6.25
CA THR A 373 -11.21 13.52 5.57
C THR A 373 -12.36 14.11 4.75
N GLN A 374 -12.84 15.29 5.15
CA GLN A 374 -13.82 16.08 4.40
C GLN A 374 -13.16 16.62 3.13
N GLU A 375 -13.68 16.24 1.95
CA GLU A 375 -13.44 16.98 0.71
C GLU A 375 -14.24 18.30 0.70
N PRO A 376 -13.73 19.38 0.07
CA PRO A 376 -14.42 20.66 0.03
C PRO A 376 -15.74 20.60 -0.76
N ALA A 377 -16.74 21.31 -0.23
CA ALA A 377 -18.11 21.34 -0.71
C ALA A 377 -18.23 21.74 -2.19
N LYS A 378 -18.75 20.83 -3.02
CA LYS A 378 -19.27 21.14 -4.37
C LYS A 378 -20.61 21.84 -4.21
N THR A 379 -20.67 23.14 -4.53
CA THR A 379 -21.92 23.90 -4.54
C THR A 379 -22.74 23.53 -5.78
N TRP A 380 -23.89 22.89 -5.56
CA TRP A 380 -24.83 22.53 -6.62
C TRP A 380 -25.77 23.70 -6.89
N LEU A 381 -25.69 24.31 -8.08
CA LEU A 381 -26.64 25.32 -8.54
C LEU A 381 -27.76 24.63 -9.35
N PRO A 382 -29.04 24.78 -8.99
CA PRO A 382 -30.15 24.22 -9.75
C PRO A 382 -30.34 24.93 -11.11
N SER A 383 -30.55 24.13 -12.16
CA SER A 383 -30.51 24.50 -13.58
C SER A 383 -31.77 25.23 -14.09
N THR A 384 -32.04 26.44 -13.63
CA THR A 384 -33.10 27.29 -14.22
C THR A 384 -32.60 28.37 -15.19
N GLN A 385 -31.28 28.55 -15.31
CA GLN A 385 -30.67 29.56 -16.18
C GLN A 385 -30.15 28.96 -17.50
N SER A 386 -30.33 29.69 -18.61
CA SER A 386 -29.80 29.29 -19.92
C SER A 386 -28.27 29.44 -19.98
N LEU A 387 -27.60 28.65 -20.81
CA LEU A 387 -26.13 28.67 -20.99
C LEU A 387 -25.59 30.11 -21.20
N SER A 388 -26.32 30.89 -22.00
CA SER A 388 -26.01 32.28 -22.30
C SER A 388 -26.01 33.20 -21.08
N GLN A 389 -26.88 32.96 -20.10
CA GLN A 389 -26.93 33.74 -18.85
C GLN A 389 -25.77 33.38 -17.92
N VAL A 390 -25.43 32.10 -17.82
CA VAL A 390 -24.31 31.62 -17.01
C VAL A 390 -22.98 32.16 -17.55
N GLN A 391 -22.79 32.12 -18.88
CA GLN A 391 -21.59 32.61 -19.53
C GLN A 391 -21.43 34.14 -19.43
N ALA A 392 -22.54 34.90 -19.44
CA ALA A 392 -22.52 36.34 -19.20
C ALA A 392 -22.16 36.71 -17.75
N SER A 393 -22.53 35.87 -16.77
CA SER A 393 -22.26 36.14 -15.34
C SER A 393 -20.81 35.89 -14.90
N LEU A 394 -20.06 35.07 -15.64
CA LEU A 394 -18.71 34.61 -15.26
C LEU A 394 -17.58 35.51 -15.80
N GLY A 395 -17.88 36.41 -16.75
CA GLY A 395 -16.88 37.29 -17.36
C GLY A 395 -15.95 36.61 -18.38
N SER A 396 -15.09 37.38 -19.03
CA SER A 396 -14.14 36.85 -20.03
C SER A 396 -13.02 36.05 -19.36
N GLY A 397 -12.79 34.82 -19.85
CA GLY A 397 -11.75 33.92 -19.34
C GLY A 397 -12.30 32.53 -18.99
N TYR A 398 -13.60 32.39 -18.78
CA TYR A 398 -14.20 31.12 -18.40
C TYR A 398 -14.86 30.41 -19.60
N THR A 399 -14.57 29.12 -19.75
CA THR A 399 -15.24 28.25 -20.73
C THR A 399 -16.31 27.44 -20.00
N VAL A 400 -17.57 27.59 -20.40
CA VAL A 400 -18.71 26.87 -19.82
C VAL A 400 -19.17 25.79 -20.80
N THR A 401 -19.24 24.54 -20.34
CA THR A 401 -19.69 23.41 -21.17
C THR A 401 -20.90 22.75 -20.51
N VAL A 402 -21.98 22.56 -21.26
CA VAL A 402 -23.15 21.79 -20.81
C VAL A 402 -22.82 20.32 -20.88
N LYS A 403 -23.02 19.60 -19.78
CA LYS A 403 -23.06 18.13 -19.78
C LYS A 403 -24.46 17.66 -19.43
N SER A 404 -25.05 16.90 -20.35
CA SER A 404 -26.23 16.09 -20.07
C SER A 404 -25.77 14.70 -19.64
N PRO A 405 -26.23 14.17 -18.49
CA PRO A 405 -25.89 12.81 -18.10
C PRO A 405 -26.52 11.79 -19.05
N PRO A 406 -25.93 10.59 -19.18
CA PRO A 406 -26.59 9.46 -19.83
C PRO A 406 -27.89 9.14 -19.07
N ASN A 407 -28.94 8.84 -19.83
CA ASN A 407 -30.37 8.96 -19.53
C ASN A 407 -30.94 8.09 -18.38
N GLN A 408 -30.22 7.86 -17.28
CA GLN A 408 -30.61 6.89 -16.24
C GLN A 408 -31.10 7.50 -14.91
N PHE A 409 -31.10 8.83 -14.73
CA PHE A 409 -31.47 9.42 -13.43
C PHE A 409 -32.43 10.61 -13.47
N GLY A 410 -33.02 10.96 -14.62
CA GLY A 410 -34.02 12.04 -14.69
C GLY A 410 -33.53 13.42 -14.23
N VAL A 411 -32.21 13.64 -14.17
CA VAL A 411 -31.62 14.91 -13.73
C VAL A 411 -31.40 15.82 -14.93
N ALA A 412 -31.87 17.06 -14.82
CA ALA A 412 -31.66 18.11 -15.82
C ALA A 412 -30.16 18.43 -15.98
N SER A 413 -29.77 18.81 -17.21
CA SER A 413 -28.39 19.11 -17.60
C SER A 413 -27.68 20.06 -16.63
N TYR A 414 -26.38 19.84 -16.40
CA TYR A 414 -25.57 20.70 -15.53
C TYR A 414 -24.42 21.35 -16.30
N TYR A 415 -23.95 22.50 -15.79
CA TYR A 415 -22.86 23.27 -16.39
C TYR A 415 -21.53 22.94 -15.70
N VAL A 416 -20.49 22.72 -16.49
CA VAL A 416 -19.10 22.64 -16.01
C VAL A 416 -18.38 23.91 -16.45
N VAL A 417 -17.83 24.64 -15.48
CA VAL A 417 -17.12 25.90 -15.72
C VAL A 417 -15.62 25.65 -15.53
N LYS A 418 -14.81 26.00 -16.53
CA LYS A 418 -13.34 26.01 -16.44
C LYS A 418 -12.85 27.46 -16.59
N LYS A 419 -11.89 27.85 -15.76
CA LYS A 419 -11.19 29.14 -15.86
C LYS A 419 -10.03 29.05 -16.84
#